data_AF-A0A8K0DCH2-F1
#
_entry.id   AF-A0A8K0DCH2-F1
#
_cell.length_a   1.000
_cell.length_b   1.000
_cell.length_c   1.000
_cell.angle_alpha   90.00
_cell.angle_beta   90.00
_cell.angle_gamma   90.00
#
_symmetry.space_group_name_H-M   'P 1'
#
loop_
_entity.id
_entity.type
_entity.pdbx_description
1 polymer ?
#
loop_
_entity_poly.entity_id
_entity_poly.type
_entity_poly.pdbx_seq_one_letter_code
_entity_poly.pdbx_strand_id
1 'polypeptide(L)'
;MYNGTQYQLKHGSVIIAAITSCTNTSNPSVMLGAGLLAKNAVAAGLTVAPYIKTSLSPGSGVVTYYLQESGVIPALEKLGFDIVGYGCMTCIGNSGSIDENIANAIEKNDLVCCGVLSGNRNFEGRIHPNTRANYLASPLLVIAYAIAGTVDIDFETDPLGHRPDGTPIYLKEIWPTRNEIQEIEKKHVIPAMFAEVYAKIETGSSNWQNLNAPSGKLYPWDSSSTYIKKPPFFEGMTKELPPSKAVSNARVLLFLGDSVTTDHISPAGSIGRNSPAARYLAQRGLTPKDFNSYGSRRGNDAIMARGTFANIRLVNKFLNKAAPRTIYIPTNEEMDVFDCAERYKKDNTSLILICGKDYGSGSSRDWAAKGPYLLGIRAVIAESYERIHRSNLVGMGIVPLQFLPGENAESLGLTGRELYNIDLPADLKPGQHIQVTVDSGKSFEVLLRFDTEVDLTYYQHGGILNYMVRKVAKA
;
A
#
# COMPACT_ATOMS: atom_id res chain seq x y z
N MET A 1 6.94 -13.32 27.43
CA MET A 1 6.47 -12.54 28.59
C MET A 1 5.80 -11.29 28.06
N TYR A 2 4.62 -10.95 28.58
CA TYR A 2 3.91 -9.71 28.29
C TYR A 2 3.30 -9.22 29.60
N ASN A 3 3.62 -8.00 30.03
CA ASN A 3 3.20 -7.42 31.32
C ASN A 3 3.38 -8.36 32.53
N GLY A 4 4.51 -9.07 32.60
CA GLY A 4 4.80 -10.00 33.71
C GLY A 4 4.13 -11.37 33.62
N THR A 5 3.30 -11.63 32.60
CA THR A 5 2.64 -12.93 32.39
C THR A 5 3.24 -13.68 31.21
N GLN A 6 3.33 -15.00 31.31
CA GLN A 6 3.80 -15.86 30.23
C GLN A 6 2.63 -16.25 29.31
N TYR A 7 2.84 -16.06 28.01
CA TYR A 7 1.93 -16.47 26.95
C TYR A 7 2.68 -17.34 25.94
N GLN A 8 1.99 -18.27 25.31
CA GLN A 8 2.53 -19.11 24.24
C GLN A 8 2.02 -18.62 22.88
N LEU A 9 2.95 -18.39 21.96
CA LEU A 9 2.64 -18.12 20.55
C LEU A 9 2.93 -19.37 19.73
N LYS A 10 2.07 -19.66 18.76
CA LYS A 10 2.23 -20.73 17.77
C LYS A 10 1.96 -20.18 16.36
N HIS A 11 2.22 -21.00 15.35
CA HIS A 11 1.69 -20.72 14.01
C HIS A 11 0.17 -20.54 14.09
N GLY A 12 -0.36 -19.55 13.39
CA GLY A 12 -1.78 -19.21 13.43
C GLY A 12 -2.20 -18.28 14.58
N SER A 13 -1.32 -17.99 15.56
CA SER A 13 -1.65 -17.05 16.64
C SER A 13 -2.00 -15.66 16.09
N VAL A 14 -3.12 -15.11 16.55
CA VAL A 14 -3.58 -13.76 16.20
C VAL A 14 -2.81 -12.76 17.05
N ILE A 15 -2.10 -11.82 16.41
CA ILE A 15 -1.39 -10.74 17.11
C ILE A 15 -1.96 -9.36 16.80
N ILE A 16 -2.77 -9.24 15.74
CA ILE A 16 -3.48 -8.02 15.35
C ILE A 16 -4.92 -8.41 15.04
N ALA A 17 -5.87 -7.72 15.68
CA ALA A 17 -7.28 -7.83 15.40
C ALA A 17 -7.89 -6.42 15.23
N ALA A 18 -8.16 -6.02 13.99
CA ALA A 18 -8.52 -4.64 13.69
C ALA A 18 -9.88 -4.52 13.01
N ILE A 19 -10.85 -3.91 13.70
CA ILE A 19 -12.07 -3.41 13.06
C ILE A 19 -11.71 -2.07 12.42
N THR A 20 -11.48 -2.08 11.12
CA THR A 20 -10.93 -0.97 10.34
C THR A 20 -11.58 -0.92 8.95
N SER A 21 -11.13 0.02 8.13
CA SER A 21 -11.54 0.22 6.72
C SER A 21 -12.95 0.76 6.52
N CYS A 22 -13.04 1.75 5.63
CA CYS A 22 -14.31 2.24 5.12
C CYS A 22 -15.18 1.14 4.48
N THR A 23 -14.58 0.02 4.03
CA THR A 23 -15.32 -1.13 3.47
C THR A 23 -16.38 -1.68 4.42
N ASN A 24 -16.05 -1.79 5.71
CA ASN A 24 -16.95 -2.40 6.69
C ASN A 24 -17.44 -1.38 7.73
N THR A 25 -16.66 -0.36 8.07
CA THR A 25 -17.10 0.64 9.06
C THR A 25 -18.22 1.53 8.54
N SER A 26 -18.45 1.57 7.22
CA SER A 26 -19.60 2.29 6.64
C SER A 26 -20.90 1.48 6.70
N ASN A 27 -20.86 0.22 7.12
CA ASN A 27 -22.01 -0.68 7.16
C ASN A 27 -22.48 -0.89 8.61
N PRO A 28 -23.59 -0.26 9.03
CA PRO A 28 -24.06 -0.36 10.41
C PRO A 28 -24.40 -1.78 10.83
N SER A 29 -24.91 -2.63 9.94
CA SER A 29 -25.29 -4.01 10.28
C SER A 29 -24.11 -4.80 10.84
N VAL A 30 -22.93 -4.71 10.22
CA VAL A 30 -21.75 -5.45 10.70
C VAL A 30 -21.08 -4.79 11.90
N MET A 31 -21.18 -3.47 12.03
CA MET A 31 -20.64 -2.74 13.18
C MET A 31 -21.48 -2.97 14.45
N LEU A 32 -22.80 -2.88 14.34
CA LEU A 32 -23.73 -3.23 15.42
C LEU A 32 -23.66 -4.72 15.73
N GLY A 33 -23.57 -5.59 14.71
CA GLY A 33 -23.35 -7.01 14.91
C GLY A 33 -22.07 -7.31 15.70
N ALA A 34 -20.97 -6.61 15.43
CA ALA A 34 -19.74 -6.74 16.21
C ALA A 34 -19.93 -6.28 17.67
N GLY A 35 -20.61 -5.15 17.87
CA GLY A 35 -20.95 -4.67 19.21
C GLY A 35 -21.84 -5.64 20.01
N LEU A 36 -22.83 -6.26 19.36
CA LEU A 36 -23.69 -7.26 19.98
C LEU A 36 -22.93 -8.54 20.31
N LEU A 37 -22.08 -9.02 19.41
CA LEU A 37 -21.21 -10.16 19.67
C LEU A 37 -20.29 -9.87 20.86
N ALA A 38 -19.72 -8.67 20.94
CA ALA A 38 -18.91 -8.24 22.08
C ALA A 38 -19.71 -8.27 23.39
N LYS A 39 -20.94 -7.75 23.38
CA LYS A 39 -21.85 -7.76 24.54
C LYS A 39 -22.16 -9.19 25.01
N ASN A 40 -22.48 -10.09 24.07
CA ASN A 40 -22.74 -11.49 24.36
C ASN A 40 -21.49 -12.21 24.90
N ALA A 41 -20.33 -11.98 24.30
CA ALA A 41 -19.06 -12.55 24.74
C ALA A 41 -18.69 -12.11 26.17
N VAL A 42 -18.80 -10.80 26.45
CA VAL A 42 -18.54 -10.24 27.78
C VAL A 42 -19.52 -10.79 28.82
N ALA A 43 -20.79 -10.92 28.48
CA ALA A 43 -21.80 -11.50 29.37
C ALA A 43 -21.54 -12.99 29.65
N ALA A 44 -20.96 -13.71 28.67
CA ALA A 44 -20.53 -15.10 28.83
C ALA A 44 -19.20 -15.26 29.58
N GLY A 45 -18.52 -14.17 29.94
CA GLY A 45 -17.25 -14.18 30.66
C GLY A 45 -16.00 -14.35 29.79
N LEU A 46 -16.13 -14.23 28.46
CA LEU A 46 -15.00 -14.29 27.54
C LEU A 46 -14.16 -13.00 27.58
N THR A 47 -12.87 -13.14 27.30
CA THR A 47 -11.90 -12.04 27.22
C THR A 47 -10.96 -12.24 26.04
N VAL A 48 -10.26 -11.18 25.63
CA VAL A 48 -9.19 -11.24 24.63
C VAL A 48 -7.85 -11.27 25.35
N ALA A 49 -6.90 -12.09 24.87
CA ALA A 49 -5.57 -12.12 25.44
C ALA A 49 -4.90 -10.73 25.30
N PRO A 50 -4.32 -10.16 26.37
CA PRO A 50 -3.95 -8.74 26.39
C PRO A 50 -2.74 -8.41 25.51
N TYR A 51 -2.01 -9.42 25.02
CA TYR A 51 -0.91 -9.23 24.08
C TYR A 51 -1.41 -8.98 22.64
N ILE A 52 -2.68 -9.27 22.35
CA ILE A 52 -3.27 -9.09 21.02
C ILE A 52 -3.54 -7.60 20.82
N LYS A 53 -3.03 -7.04 19.72
CA LYS A 53 -3.29 -5.65 19.38
C LYS A 53 -4.67 -5.49 18.75
N THR A 54 -5.66 -5.25 19.59
CA THR A 54 -7.03 -4.93 19.19
C THR A 54 -7.17 -3.45 18.85
N SER A 55 -8.09 -3.12 17.93
CA SER A 55 -8.36 -1.73 17.55
C SER A 55 -9.70 -1.57 16.84
N LEU A 56 -10.38 -0.46 17.11
CA LEU A 56 -11.53 0.03 16.35
C LEU A 56 -11.18 1.39 15.71
N SER A 57 -11.20 1.45 14.37
CA SER A 57 -10.88 2.65 13.58
C SER A 57 -12.05 3.02 12.67
N PRO A 58 -13.05 3.76 13.18
CA PRO A 58 -14.24 4.09 12.39
C PRO A 58 -13.94 5.03 11.23
N GLY A 59 -14.70 4.89 10.13
CA GLY A 59 -14.61 5.80 8.99
C GLY A 59 -15.25 7.17 9.22
N SER A 60 -16.15 7.30 10.21
CA SER A 60 -16.80 8.56 10.57
C SER A 60 -17.28 8.56 12.02
N GLY A 61 -17.58 9.75 12.55
CA GLY A 61 -18.17 9.91 13.90
C GLY A 61 -19.58 9.30 14.03
N VAL A 62 -20.32 9.11 12.93
CA VAL A 62 -21.66 8.49 12.94
C VAL A 62 -21.58 7.06 13.50
N VAL A 63 -20.49 6.35 13.22
CA VAL A 63 -20.27 4.99 13.73
C VAL A 63 -20.18 4.99 15.25
N THR A 64 -19.38 5.88 15.82
CA THR A 64 -19.28 6.03 17.28
C THR A 64 -20.62 6.39 17.88
N TYR A 65 -21.37 7.30 17.23
CA TYR A 65 -22.69 7.72 17.71
C TYR A 65 -23.64 6.52 17.89
N TYR A 66 -23.89 5.73 16.84
CA TYR A 66 -24.85 4.62 16.97
C TYR A 66 -24.33 3.48 17.86
N LEU A 67 -23.01 3.27 17.95
CA LEU A 67 -22.44 2.28 18.88
C LEU A 67 -22.62 2.72 20.34
N GLN A 68 -22.51 4.02 20.60
CA GLN A 68 -22.75 4.59 21.93
C GLN A 68 -24.23 4.51 22.31
N GLU A 69 -25.12 4.96 21.43
CA GLU A 69 -26.57 4.95 21.67
C GLU A 69 -27.15 3.55 21.82
N SER A 70 -26.60 2.57 21.10
CA SER A 70 -27.00 1.15 21.26
C SER A 70 -26.41 0.48 22.50
N GLY A 71 -25.53 1.17 23.23
CA GLY A 71 -24.94 0.70 24.49
C GLY A 71 -23.93 -0.43 24.33
N VAL A 72 -23.31 -0.58 23.15
CA VAL A 72 -22.35 -1.67 22.87
C VAL A 72 -20.89 -1.28 23.09
N ILE A 73 -20.57 0.03 23.14
CA ILE A 73 -19.19 0.52 23.36
C ILE A 73 -18.52 -0.10 24.60
N PRO A 74 -19.13 -0.15 25.80
CA PRO A 74 -18.46 -0.69 26.98
C PRO A 74 -18.01 -2.15 26.82
N ALA A 75 -18.76 -2.95 26.04
CA ALA A 75 -18.38 -4.34 25.76
C ALA A 75 -17.24 -4.42 24.74
N LEU A 76 -17.23 -3.55 23.74
CA LEU A 76 -16.12 -3.43 22.78
C LEU A 76 -14.81 -3.04 23.49
N GLU A 77 -14.86 -2.01 24.33
CA GLU A 77 -13.71 -1.55 25.13
C GLU A 77 -13.20 -2.63 26.08
N LYS A 78 -14.09 -3.39 26.73
CA LYS A 78 -13.69 -4.51 27.60
C LYS A 78 -12.96 -5.64 26.86
N LEU A 79 -13.23 -5.82 25.56
CA LEU A 79 -12.48 -6.73 24.68
C LEU A 79 -11.28 -6.06 24.00
N GLY A 80 -10.96 -4.81 24.35
CA GLY A 80 -9.82 -4.04 23.85
C GLY A 80 -10.06 -3.35 22.50
N PHE A 81 -11.31 -3.26 22.03
CA PHE A 81 -11.69 -2.58 20.79
C PHE A 81 -12.06 -1.10 21.04
N ASP A 82 -11.17 -0.38 21.72
CA ASP A 82 -11.28 1.06 21.89
C ASP A 82 -11.24 1.79 20.55
N ILE A 83 -11.94 2.93 20.47
CA ILE A 83 -11.84 3.82 19.32
C ILE A 83 -10.47 4.49 19.34
N VAL A 84 -9.58 4.04 18.46
CA VAL A 84 -8.18 4.51 18.39
C VAL A 84 -7.97 5.65 17.40
N GLY A 85 -8.98 5.97 16.59
CA GLY A 85 -8.94 7.10 15.66
C GLY A 85 -9.89 6.96 14.48
N TYR A 86 -10.15 8.09 13.82
CA TYR A 86 -11.00 8.18 12.63
C TYR A 86 -10.14 8.29 11.36
N GLY A 87 -9.97 7.19 10.64
CA GLY A 87 -9.13 7.16 9.45
C GLY A 87 -8.74 5.74 9.02
N CYS A 88 -7.88 5.62 8.00
CA CYS A 88 -7.54 4.32 7.43
C CYS A 88 -6.81 3.37 8.39
N MET A 89 -5.91 3.90 9.23
CA MET A 89 -5.15 3.16 10.25
C MET A 89 -4.62 1.79 9.74
N THR A 90 -4.95 0.68 10.40
CA THR A 90 -4.49 -0.67 10.03
C THR A 90 -4.81 -1.06 8.58
N CYS A 91 -5.91 -0.58 7.98
CA CYS A 91 -6.26 -0.89 6.59
C CYS A 91 -5.19 -0.46 5.55
N ILE A 92 -4.44 0.61 5.85
CA ILE A 92 -3.36 1.11 4.99
C ILE A 92 -1.96 0.69 5.48
N GLY A 93 -1.90 -0.19 6.49
CA GLY A 93 -0.64 -0.60 7.11
C GLY A 93 -0.14 0.32 8.21
N ASN A 94 -0.92 1.34 8.60
CA ASN A 94 -0.63 2.16 9.79
C ASN A 94 -1.12 1.43 11.05
N SER A 95 -0.63 0.20 11.23
CA SER A 95 -0.97 -0.69 12.35
C SER A 95 -0.18 -0.38 13.62
N GLY A 96 0.84 0.48 13.57
CA GLY A 96 1.72 0.83 14.69
C GLY A 96 2.61 -0.34 15.14
N SER A 97 3.34 -0.19 16.23
CA SER A 97 4.21 -1.26 16.78
C SER A 97 3.42 -2.29 17.60
N ILE A 98 3.94 -3.51 17.67
CA ILE A 98 3.60 -4.49 18.70
C ILE A 98 4.68 -4.50 19.79
N ASP A 99 4.44 -5.18 20.91
CA ASP A 99 5.44 -5.33 21.98
C ASP A 99 6.71 -6.00 21.47
N GLU A 100 7.87 -5.51 21.90
CA GLU A 100 9.16 -6.01 21.42
C GLU A 100 9.38 -7.49 21.75
N ASN A 101 8.87 -7.98 22.89
CA ASN A 101 8.99 -9.39 23.24
C ASN A 101 8.17 -10.28 22.30
N ILE A 102 7.01 -9.81 21.84
CA ILE A 102 6.17 -10.50 20.86
C ILE A 102 6.90 -10.51 19.51
N ALA A 103 7.36 -9.36 19.03
CA ALA A 103 8.10 -9.26 17.77
C ALA A 103 9.34 -10.17 17.76
N ASN A 104 10.15 -10.12 18.82
CA ASN A 104 11.33 -10.96 18.98
C ASN A 104 10.98 -12.46 19.02
N ALA A 105 9.88 -12.84 19.68
CA ALA A 105 9.44 -14.24 19.73
C ALA A 105 9.02 -14.75 18.34
N ILE A 106 8.35 -13.91 17.55
CA ILE A 106 7.94 -14.26 16.18
C ILE A 106 9.17 -14.44 15.29
N GLU A 107 10.08 -13.47 15.30
CA GLU A 107 11.26 -13.45 14.43
C GLU A 107 12.24 -14.57 14.79
N LYS A 108 12.54 -14.77 16.08
CA LYS A 108 13.50 -15.79 16.54
C LYS A 108 13.07 -17.22 16.21
N ASN A 109 11.77 -17.48 16.17
CA ASN A 109 11.21 -18.82 15.97
C ASN A 109 10.56 -19.01 14.60
N ASP A 110 10.72 -18.05 13.67
CA ASP A 110 10.10 -18.03 12.34
C ASP A 110 8.60 -18.35 12.35
N LEU A 111 7.86 -17.77 13.30
CA LEU A 111 6.43 -18.03 13.44
C LEU A 111 5.62 -17.34 12.34
N VAL A 112 4.60 -18.06 11.85
CA VAL A 112 3.58 -17.51 10.96
C VAL A 112 2.42 -17.02 11.81
N CYS A 113 2.56 -15.81 12.36
CA CYS A 113 1.50 -15.14 13.12
C CYS A 113 0.57 -14.34 12.19
N CYS A 114 -0.64 -14.10 12.70
CA CYS A 114 -1.77 -13.65 11.92
C CYS A 114 -2.24 -12.23 12.31
N GLY A 115 -2.59 -11.45 11.29
CA GLY A 115 -3.45 -10.28 11.43
C GLY A 115 -4.85 -10.58 10.89
N VAL A 116 -5.89 -10.30 11.66
CA VAL A 116 -7.29 -10.41 11.21
C VAL A 116 -7.87 -9.01 11.18
N LEU A 117 -8.42 -8.60 10.03
CA LEU A 117 -8.91 -7.23 9.87
C LEU A 117 -10.15 -7.16 8.97
N SER A 118 -11.01 -6.17 9.23
CA SER A 118 -12.16 -5.87 8.38
C SER A 118 -11.82 -4.98 7.18
N GLY A 119 -10.61 -5.15 6.65
CA GLY A 119 -10.08 -4.45 5.48
C GLY A 119 -10.57 -5.00 4.14
N ASN A 120 -9.92 -4.56 3.06
CA ASN A 120 -10.14 -5.05 1.70
C ASN A 120 -8.87 -5.55 0.99
N ARG A 121 -7.72 -5.52 1.67
CA ARG A 121 -6.42 -5.95 1.14
C ARG A 121 -5.58 -6.59 2.23
N ASN A 122 -4.93 -7.69 1.90
CA ASN A 122 -4.12 -8.50 2.81
C ASN A 122 -2.80 -8.97 2.17
N PHE A 123 -2.27 -8.21 1.20
CA PHE A 123 -0.97 -8.49 0.59
C PHE A 123 0.13 -8.62 1.65
N GLU A 124 1.11 -9.50 1.39
CA GLU A 124 2.24 -9.73 2.29
C GLU A 124 2.97 -8.43 2.64
N GLY A 125 3.28 -8.22 3.92
CA GLY A 125 4.02 -7.05 4.41
C GLY A 125 3.23 -5.73 4.41
N ARG A 126 1.97 -5.72 3.96
CA ARG A 126 1.13 -4.51 3.95
C ARG A 126 0.58 -4.16 5.33
N ILE A 127 0.10 -5.15 6.08
CA ILE A 127 -0.65 -4.90 7.33
C ILE A 127 0.30 -4.59 8.48
N HIS A 128 1.26 -5.47 8.74
CA HIS A 128 2.30 -5.27 9.75
C HIS A 128 3.53 -6.12 9.38
N PRO A 129 4.76 -5.66 9.65
CA PRO A 129 5.98 -6.41 9.30
C PRO A 129 6.07 -7.80 9.95
N ASN A 130 5.52 -7.97 11.16
CA ASN A 130 5.52 -9.24 11.89
C ASN A 130 4.29 -10.14 11.64
N THR A 131 3.38 -9.79 10.70
CA THR A 131 2.27 -10.67 10.30
C THR A 131 2.47 -11.22 8.89
N ARG A 132 2.88 -12.50 8.80
CA ARG A 132 3.06 -13.20 7.52
C ARG A 132 1.71 -13.59 6.90
N ALA A 133 0.73 -13.94 7.72
CA ALA A 133 -0.62 -14.26 7.27
C ALA A 133 -1.60 -13.15 7.68
N ASN A 134 -2.42 -12.69 6.74
CA ASN A 134 -3.41 -11.63 7.01
C ASN A 134 -4.76 -12.02 6.40
N TYR A 135 -5.82 -11.98 7.20
CA TYR A 135 -7.16 -12.44 6.80
C TYR A 135 -8.14 -11.28 6.81
N LEU A 136 -8.89 -11.15 5.71
CA LEU A 136 -10.01 -10.22 5.62
C LEU A 136 -11.26 -10.92 6.16
N ALA A 137 -11.90 -10.31 7.15
CA ALA A 137 -13.06 -10.90 7.81
C ALA A 137 -14.10 -9.82 8.15
N SER A 138 -15.35 -10.21 8.43
CA SER A 138 -16.33 -9.26 8.95
C SER A 138 -15.90 -8.73 10.33
N PRO A 139 -16.33 -7.54 10.75
CA PRO A 139 -16.10 -7.05 12.11
C PRO A 139 -16.46 -8.05 13.23
N LEU A 140 -17.50 -8.87 13.05
CA LEU A 140 -17.88 -9.93 14.00
C LEU A 140 -16.79 -11.00 14.11
N LEU A 141 -16.29 -11.48 12.97
CA LEU A 141 -15.22 -12.48 12.94
C LEU A 141 -13.89 -11.93 13.44
N VAL A 142 -13.61 -10.63 13.26
CA VAL A 142 -12.42 -10.00 13.87
C VAL A 142 -12.46 -10.16 15.39
N ILE A 143 -13.61 -9.93 16.03
CA ILE A 143 -13.78 -10.14 17.48
C ILE A 143 -13.69 -11.63 17.84
N ALA A 144 -14.34 -12.51 17.07
CA ALA A 144 -14.30 -13.95 17.33
C ALA A 144 -12.86 -14.50 17.32
N TYR A 145 -12.07 -14.13 16.31
CA TYR A 145 -10.65 -14.52 16.22
C TYR A 145 -9.77 -13.85 17.28
N ALA A 146 -10.11 -12.63 17.73
CA ALA A 146 -9.42 -11.99 18.85
C ALA A 146 -9.65 -12.77 20.15
N ILE A 147 -10.87 -13.21 20.42
CA ILE A 147 -11.21 -14.03 21.58
C ILE A 147 -10.52 -15.39 21.50
N ALA A 148 -10.60 -16.06 20.36
CA ALA A 148 -9.94 -17.36 20.15
C ALA A 148 -8.40 -17.26 20.23
N GLY A 149 -7.83 -16.11 19.86
CA GLY A 149 -6.37 -15.89 19.85
C GLY A 149 -5.61 -16.65 18.76
N THR A 150 -6.32 -17.35 17.87
CA THR A 150 -5.74 -18.15 16.79
C THR A 150 -6.70 -18.21 15.60
N VAL A 151 -6.18 -18.25 14.38
CA VAL A 151 -6.97 -18.56 13.17
C VAL A 151 -7.11 -20.07 12.93
N ASP A 152 -6.27 -20.85 13.61
CA ASP A 152 -6.31 -22.32 13.63
C ASP A 152 -7.30 -22.77 14.70
N ILE A 153 -8.59 -22.64 14.38
CA ILE A 153 -9.75 -23.00 15.22
C ILE A 153 -10.92 -23.43 14.31
N ASP A 154 -11.61 -24.50 14.68
CA ASP A 154 -12.90 -24.86 14.10
C ASP A 154 -14.04 -24.37 15.01
N PHE A 155 -14.70 -23.28 14.63
CA PHE A 155 -15.77 -22.68 15.44
C PHE A 155 -17.01 -23.58 15.64
N GLU A 156 -17.17 -24.67 14.87
CA GLU A 156 -18.26 -25.63 15.06
C GLU A 156 -17.97 -26.61 16.20
N THR A 157 -16.71 -26.99 16.39
CA THR A 157 -16.29 -28.07 17.29
C THR A 157 -15.42 -27.62 18.46
N ASP A 158 -14.71 -26.50 18.33
CA ASP A 158 -13.85 -25.92 19.35
C ASP A 158 -14.56 -24.78 20.12
N PRO A 159 -14.49 -24.77 21.46
CA PRO A 159 -15.00 -23.65 22.25
C PRO A 159 -14.07 -22.42 22.15
N LEU A 160 -14.67 -21.22 22.20
CA LEU A 160 -13.94 -19.95 22.32
C LEU A 160 -13.29 -19.76 23.70
N GLY A 161 -13.84 -20.45 24.71
CA GLY A 161 -13.41 -20.38 26.09
C GLY A 161 -14.39 -21.14 26.98
N HIS A 162 -14.20 -21.03 28.28
CA HIS A 162 -15.01 -21.72 29.28
C HIS A 162 -15.55 -20.70 30.29
N ARG A 163 -16.79 -20.92 30.75
CA ARG A 163 -17.38 -20.21 31.89
C ARG A 163 -16.62 -20.55 33.18
N PRO A 164 -16.79 -19.79 34.28
CA PRO A 164 -16.17 -20.11 35.57
C PRO A 164 -16.48 -21.51 36.10
N ASP A 165 -17.61 -22.10 35.71
CA ASP A 165 -18.03 -23.46 36.07
C ASP A 165 -17.44 -24.56 35.16
N GLY A 166 -16.64 -24.19 34.16
CA GLY A 166 -16.04 -25.11 33.19
C GLY A 166 -16.91 -25.39 31.96
N THR A 167 -18.10 -24.81 31.83
CA THR A 167 -18.96 -25.02 30.66
C THR A 167 -18.34 -24.39 29.41
N PRO A 168 -18.18 -25.13 28.29
CA PRO A 168 -17.66 -24.57 27.05
C PRO A 168 -18.60 -23.50 26.48
N ILE A 169 -18.02 -22.49 25.82
CA ILE A 169 -18.75 -21.43 25.13
C ILE A 169 -18.38 -21.49 23.66
N TYR A 170 -19.35 -21.82 22.80
CA TYR A 170 -19.16 -21.89 21.35
C TYR A 170 -19.54 -20.58 20.67
N LEU A 171 -18.96 -20.31 19.49
CA LEU A 171 -19.26 -19.09 18.72
C LEU A 171 -20.76 -18.93 18.45
N LYS A 172 -21.45 -20.03 18.13
CA LYS A 172 -22.90 -20.04 17.85
C LYS A 172 -23.76 -19.53 19.01
N GLU A 173 -23.29 -19.63 20.26
CA GLU A 173 -24.04 -19.18 21.44
C GLU A 173 -24.01 -17.67 21.61
N ILE A 174 -22.97 -17.01 21.11
CA ILE A 174 -22.76 -15.56 21.27
C ILE A 174 -23.00 -14.80 19.97
N TRP A 175 -23.19 -15.49 18.84
CA TRP A 175 -23.39 -14.89 17.54
C TRP A 175 -24.78 -14.24 17.42
N PRO A 176 -24.88 -12.91 17.20
CA PRO A 176 -26.16 -12.24 17.07
C PRO A 176 -26.88 -12.67 15.78
N THR A 177 -28.18 -12.89 15.90
CA THR A 177 -29.04 -13.18 14.76
C THR A 177 -29.23 -11.94 13.88
N ARG A 178 -29.58 -12.15 12.60
CA ARG A 178 -29.88 -11.04 11.68
C ARG A 178 -31.02 -10.15 12.19
N ASN A 179 -32.04 -10.75 12.83
CA ASN A 179 -33.19 -10.00 13.34
C ASN A 179 -32.79 -9.07 14.49
N GLU A 180 -31.97 -9.54 15.43
CA GLU A 180 -31.46 -8.71 16.53
C GLU A 180 -30.66 -7.50 16.02
N ILE A 181 -29.80 -7.71 15.01
CA ILE A 181 -29.04 -6.63 14.38
C ILE A 181 -29.97 -5.61 13.73
N GLN A 182 -30.95 -6.07 12.95
CA GLN A 182 -31.87 -5.19 12.22
C GLN A 182 -32.73 -4.34 13.14
N GLU A 183 -33.21 -4.89 14.26
CA GLU A 183 -34.02 -4.13 15.21
C GLU A 183 -33.22 -3.01 15.88
N ILE A 184 -31.96 -3.26 16.23
CA ILE A 184 -31.08 -2.23 16.78
C ILE A 184 -30.71 -1.19 15.71
N GLU A 185 -30.42 -1.63 14.49
CA GLU A 185 -30.10 -0.73 13.37
C GLU A 185 -31.24 0.25 13.08
N LYS A 186 -32.49 -0.24 12.96
CA LYS A 186 -33.68 0.60 12.76
C LYS A 186 -33.87 1.63 13.88
N LYS A 187 -33.55 1.25 15.12
CA LYS A 187 -33.74 2.11 16.29
C LYS A 187 -32.64 3.15 16.45
N HIS A 188 -31.39 2.80 16.14
CA HIS A 188 -30.20 3.58 16.49
C HIS A 188 -29.46 4.18 15.30
N VAL A 189 -29.92 3.97 14.05
CA VAL A 189 -29.33 4.62 12.87
C VAL A 189 -30.37 5.57 12.26
N ILE A 190 -30.37 6.83 12.73
CA ILE A 190 -31.39 7.82 12.37
C ILE A 190 -30.77 9.06 11.67
N PRO A 191 -31.51 9.77 10.80
CA PRO A 191 -31.00 10.91 10.04
C PRO A 191 -30.41 12.04 10.89
N ALA A 192 -30.95 12.27 12.10
CA ALA A 192 -30.49 13.30 13.01
C ALA A 192 -28.99 13.16 13.37
N MET A 193 -28.51 11.92 13.49
CA MET A 193 -27.10 11.63 13.80
C MET A 193 -26.16 12.10 12.68
N PHE A 194 -26.58 11.92 11.43
CA PHE A 194 -25.82 12.38 10.28
C PHE A 194 -25.78 13.91 10.25
N ALA A 195 -26.93 14.57 10.46
CA ALA A 195 -26.99 16.03 10.49
C ALA A 195 -26.06 16.61 11.57
N GLU A 196 -26.03 16.04 12.77
CA GLU A 196 -25.18 16.51 13.85
C GLU A 196 -23.68 16.33 13.56
N VAL A 197 -23.28 15.12 13.12
CA VAL A 197 -21.87 14.82 12.86
C VAL A 197 -21.33 15.67 11.70
N TYR A 198 -22.09 15.82 10.62
CA TYR A 198 -21.63 16.55 9.44
C TYR A 198 -21.74 18.07 9.57
N ALA A 199 -22.58 18.60 10.45
CA ALA A 199 -22.65 20.06 10.70
C ALA A 199 -21.33 20.66 11.19
N LYS A 200 -20.43 19.85 11.75
CA LYS A 200 -19.14 20.29 12.33
C LYS A 200 -17.92 19.87 11.50
N ILE A 201 -18.10 19.25 10.33
CA ILE A 201 -17.00 18.63 9.58
C ILE A 201 -15.98 19.66 9.05
N GLU A 202 -16.43 20.86 8.67
CA GLU A 202 -15.58 21.93 8.14
C GLU A 202 -14.82 22.68 9.23
N THR A 203 -15.37 22.70 10.45
CA THR A 203 -14.78 23.41 11.59
C THR A 203 -13.54 22.70 12.13
N GLY A 204 -13.50 21.37 12.03
CA GLY A 204 -12.37 20.55 12.48
C GLY A 204 -12.10 20.67 14.00
N SER A 205 -10.93 20.21 14.43
CA SER A 205 -10.49 20.31 15.83
C SER A 205 -9.87 21.68 16.14
N SER A 206 -9.70 22.01 17.42
CA SER A 206 -8.95 23.20 17.85
C SER A 206 -7.53 23.22 17.26
N ASN A 207 -6.87 22.06 17.18
CA ASN A 207 -5.56 21.93 16.54
C ASN A 207 -5.59 22.32 15.06
N TRP A 208 -6.66 21.95 14.32
CA TRP A 208 -6.84 22.34 12.91
C TRP A 208 -7.04 23.85 12.77
N GLN A 209 -7.89 24.44 13.60
CA GLN A 209 -8.20 25.88 13.56
C GLN A 209 -6.98 26.75 13.91
N ASN A 210 -6.07 26.23 14.74
CA ASN A 210 -4.85 26.93 15.15
C ASN A 210 -3.71 26.83 14.13
N LEU A 211 -3.88 26.15 12.99
CA LEU A 211 -2.86 26.10 11.93
C LEU A 211 -2.80 27.43 11.18
N ASN A 212 -1.64 28.08 11.23
CA ASN A 212 -1.39 29.29 10.45
C ASN A 212 -1.07 28.92 8.99
N ALA A 213 -1.82 29.48 8.04
CA ALA A 213 -1.59 29.31 6.61
C ALA A 213 -1.12 30.64 5.97
N PRO A 214 -0.11 30.64 5.08
CA PRO A 214 0.28 31.84 4.34
C PRO A 214 -0.82 32.27 3.37
N SER A 215 -0.95 33.58 3.12
CA SER A 215 -1.98 34.15 2.23
C SER A 215 -1.62 34.16 0.74
N GLY A 216 -0.38 33.78 0.39
CA GLY A 216 0.11 33.80 -1.00
C GLY A 216 -0.49 32.70 -1.87
N LYS A 217 -0.72 33.00 -3.16
CA LYS A 217 -1.16 32.01 -4.16
C LYS A 217 -0.03 31.09 -4.64
N LEU A 218 1.22 31.53 -4.53
CA LEU A 218 2.41 30.75 -4.86
C LEU A 218 2.96 30.12 -3.58
N TYR A 219 3.20 28.81 -3.62
CA TYR A 219 3.68 28.08 -2.45
C TYR A 219 5.11 28.50 -2.07
N PRO A 220 5.36 28.96 -0.83
CA PRO A 220 6.68 29.38 -0.37
C PRO A 220 7.53 28.15 -0.04
N TRP A 221 8.20 27.59 -1.04
CA TRP A 221 9.05 26.40 -0.87
C TRP A 221 10.14 26.63 0.17
N ASP A 222 10.21 25.74 1.17
CA ASP A 222 11.24 25.74 2.19
C ASP A 222 12.27 24.62 1.90
N SER A 223 13.52 25.01 1.64
CA SER A 223 14.62 24.07 1.34
C SER A 223 15.02 23.18 2.54
N SER A 224 14.66 23.57 3.76
CA SER A 224 14.90 22.78 4.97
C SER A 224 13.84 21.70 5.18
N SER A 225 12.67 21.84 4.55
CA SER A 225 11.56 20.91 4.71
C SER A 225 11.92 19.50 4.25
N THR A 226 11.64 18.53 5.12
CA THR A 226 11.72 17.11 4.79
C THR A 226 10.37 16.52 4.36
N TYR A 227 9.31 17.33 4.33
CA TYR A 227 7.96 16.89 3.97
C TYR A 227 7.49 17.40 2.61
N ILE A 228 7.71 18.70 2.33
CA ILE A 228 7.22 19.35 1.11
C ILE A 228 8.43 19.92 0.36
N LYS A 229 8.69 19.39 -0.85
CA LYS A 229 9.81 19.80 -1.70
C LYS A 229 9.29 20.12 -3.11
N LYS A 230 9.87 21.15 -3.74
CA LYS A 230 9.59 21.47 -5.14
C LYS A 230 10.04 20.29 -6.03
N PRO A 231 9.13 19.64 -6.76
CA PRO A 231 9.48 18.49 -7.56
C PRO A 231 10.14 18.90 -8.89
N PRO A 232 11.01 18.06 -9.47
CA PRO A 232 11.78 18.39 -10.67
C PRO A 232 11.01 18.15 -11.99
N PHE A 233 9.73 17.77 -11.96
CA PHE A 233 8.97 17.30 -13.13
C PHE A 233 8.85 18.31 -14.29
N PHE A 234 9.06 19.61 -14.01
CA PHE A 234 8.98 20.69 -15.00
C PHE A 234 10.34 21.36 -15.27
N GLU A 235 11.44 20.82 -14.73
CA GLU A 235 12.77 21.37 -14.97
C GLU A 235 13.15 21.27 -16.46
N GLY A 236 13.61 22.39 -17.04
CA GLY A 236 13.96 22.47 -18.46
C GLY A 236 12.76 22.40 -19.44
N MET A 237 11.52 22.47 -18.94
CA MET A 237 10.33 22.41 -19.79
C MET A 237 10.20 23.65 -20.69
N THR A 238 9.95 23.42 -21.98
CA THR A 238 9.75 24.46 -22.99
C THR A 238 8.29 24.53 -23.46
N LYS A 239 7.91 25.65 -24.09
CA LYS A 239 6.58 25.85 -24.70
C LYS A 239 6.33 24.89 -25.87
N GLU A 240 7.35 24.66 -26.68
CA GLU A 240 7.28 23.71 -27.80
C GLU A 240 7.34 22.26 -27.32
N LEU A 241 6.85 21.34 -28.14
CA LEU A 241 6.89 19.92 -27.83
C LEU A 241 8.33 19.40 -27.92
N PRO A 242 8.76 18.54 -26.98
CA PRO A 242 10.03 17.87 -27.12
C PRO A 242 9.98 16.91 -28.32
N PRO A 243 11.10 16.68 -29.01
CA PRO A 243 11.15 15.61 -30.01
C PRO A 243 10.91 14.26 -29.33
N SER A 244 10.26 13.34 -30.04
CA SER A 244 10.17 11.95 -29.59
C SER A 244 11.59 11.38 -29.43
N LYS A 245 11.84 10.72 -28.29
CA LYS A 245 13.12 10.07 -28.03
C LYS A 245 12.92 8.56 -28.07
N ALA A 246 13.62 7.90 -28.99
CA ALA A 246 13.75 6.45 -28.96
C ALA A 246 14.43 6.00 -27.66
N VAL A 247 14.13 4.78 -27.21
CA VAL A 247 14.82 4.16 -26.08
C VAL A 247 15.91 3.27 -26.65
N SER A 248 17.15 3.78 -26.66
CA SER A 248 18.30 3.09 -27.25
C SER A 248 19.28 2.63 -26.18
N ASN A 249 19.89 1.46 -26.40
CA ASN A 249 20.88 0.83 -25.52
C ASN A 249 20.46 0.83 -24.04
N ALA A 250 19.19 0.54 -23.78
CA ALA A 250 18.65 0.56 -22.43
C ALA A 250 19.02 -0.70 -21.66
N ARG A 251 19.21 -0.56 -20.35
CA ARG A 251 19.41 -1.66 -19.41
C ARG A 251 18.12 -1.94 -18.63
N VAL A 252 17.89 -3.21 -18.31
CA VAL A 252 16.82 -3.60 -17.40
C VAL A 252 17.25 -3.29 -15.97
N LEU A 253 16.55 -2.38 -15.29
CA LEU A 253 16.83 -2.08 -13.89
C LEU A 253 16.32 -3.19 -12.97
N LEU A 254 15.13 -3.74 -13.26
CA LEU A 254 14.52 -4.84 -12.54
C LEU A 254 13.84 -5.81 -13.52
N PHE A 255 14.03 -7.09 -13.25
CA PHE A 255 13.32 -8.17 -13.92
C PHE A 255 12.38 -8.82 -12.91
N LEU A 256 11.09 -8.54 -13.02
CA LEU A 256 10.08 -8.90 -12.03
C LEU A 256 9.16 -10.01 -12.55
N GLY A 257 8.54 -10.74 -11.62
CA GLY A 257 7.51 -11.75 -11.93
C GLY A 257 6.10 -11.19 -12.02
N ASP A 258 5.14 -12.05 -11.73
CA ASP A 258 3.70 -11.74 -11.75
C ASP A 258 3.24 -10.96 -10.51
N SER A 259 2.09 -10.30 -10.63
CA SER A 259 1.33 -9.66 -9.56
C SER A 259 2.12 -8.67 -8.71
N VAL A 260 3.07 -7.95 -9.33
CA VAL A 260 3.82 -6.87 -8.68
C VAL A 260 2.89 -5.72 -8.34
N THR A 261 2.44 -5.68 -7.09
CA THR A 261 1.59 -4.60 -6.59
C THR A 261 2.28 -3.22 -6.56
N THR A 262 1.49 -2.16 -6.55
CA THR A 262 1.98 -0.78 -6.29
C THR A 262 2.59 -0.57 -4.91
N ASP A 263 2.36 -1.47 -3.94
CA ASP A 263 3.09 -1.46 -2.66
C ASP A 263 4.53 -2.01 -2.80
N HIS A 264 4.80 -2.87 -3.79
CA HIS A 264 6.17 -3.24 -4.16
C HIS A 264 6.89 -2.08 -4.86
N ILE A 265 6.20 -1.41 -5.79
CA ILE A 265 6.75 -0.32 -6.59
C ILE A 265 6.97 0.95 -5.76
N SER A 266 6.01 1.31 -4.91
CA SER A 266 6.06 2.53 -4.09
C SER A 266 5.45 2.27 -2.72
N PRO A 267 6.17 1.64 -1.77
CA PRO A 267 5.69 1.36 -0.43
C PRO A 267 5.16 2.62 0.27
N ALA A 268 4.16 2.46 1.14
CA ALA A 268 3.56 3.56 1.91
C ALA A 268 3.84 3.49 3.41
N GLY A 269 4.24 2.32 3.93
CA GLY A 269 4.46 2.06 5.34
C GLY A 269 5.80 2.60 5.86
N SER A 270 6.33 1.92 6.88
CA SER A 270 7.58 2.29 7.56
C SER A 270 8.79 2.37 6.63
N ILE A 271 9.69 3.30 6.92
CA ILE A 271 10.97 3.44 6.21
C ILE A 271 12.00 2.54 6.89
N GLY A 272 12.53 1.54 6.16
CA GLY A 272 13.53 0.62 6.69
C GLY A 272 14.85 1.34 7.03
N ARG A 273 15.44 1.02 8.20
CA ARG A 273 16.63 1.73 8.74
C ARG A 273 17.85 1.71 7.82
N ASN A 274 18.00 0.64 7.03
CA ASN A 274 19.13 0.46 6.12
C ASN A 274 18.83 0.91 4.67
N SER A 275 17.70 1.59 4.45
CA SER A 275 17.27 2.01 3.10
C SER A 275 17.92 3.32 2.63
N PRO A 276 17.95 3.58 1.30
CA PRO A 276 18.40 4.87 0.76
C PRO A 276 17.64 6.07 1.36
N ALA A 277 16.33 5.92 1.61
CA ALA A 277 15.51 6.97 2.21
C ALA A 277 15.90 7.25 3.66
N ALA A 278 16.20 6.22 4.45
CA ALA A 278 16.71 6.39 5.81
C ALA A 278 18.07 7.10 5.83
N ARG A 279 18.99 6.74 4.92
CA ARG A 279 20.29 7.43 4.78
C ARG A 279 20.10 8.93 4.47
N TYR A 280 19.17 9.27 3.58
CA TYR A 280 18.84 10.65 3.24
C TYR A 280 18.22 11.44 4.42
N LEU A 281 17.30 10.82 5.17
CA LEU A 281 16.68 11.46 6.33
C LEU A 281 17.70 11.66 7.48
N ALA A 282 18.57 10.67 7.70
CA ALA A 282 19.63 10.75 8.71
C ALA A 282 20.65 11.86 8.40
N GLN A 283 21.03 12.03 7.12
CA GLN A 283 21.87 13.15 6.68
C GLN A 283 21.23 14.53 6.93
N ARG A 284 19.91 14.58 7.15
CA ARG A 284 19.16 15.79 7.51
C ARG A 284 18.83 15.87 9.00
N GLY A 285 19.51 15.09 9.83
CA GLY A 285 19.41 15.15 11.29
C GLY A 285 18.21 14.43 11.90
N LEU A 286 17.48 13.62 11.13
CA LEU A 286 16.33 12.87 11.64
C LEU A 286 16.76 11.50 12.19
N THR A 287 16.10 11.09 13.28
CA THR A 287 16.28 9.74 13.85
C THR A 287 15.17 8.80 13.37
N PRO A 288 15.32 7.46 13.49
CA PRO A 288 14.32 6.52 13.00
C PRO A 288 12.88 6.74 13.51
N LYS A 289 12.71 7.24 14.74
CA LYS A 289 11.38 7.61 15.29
C LYS A 289 10.73 8.77 14.52
N ASP A 290 11.53 9.65 13.92
CA ASP A 290 11.10 10.84 13.21
C ASP A 290 10.98 10.62 11.69
N PHE A 291 11.33 9.43 11.20
CA PHE A 291 11.23 9.10 9.77
C PHE A 291 9.78 9.14 9.28
N ASN A 292 8.82 8.78 10.14
CA ASN A 292 7.42 8.60 9.79
C ASN A 292 7.28 7.52 8.67
N SER A 293 6.23 7.56 7.87
CA SER A 293 5.97 6.60 6.79
C SER A 293 6.29 7.17 5.41
N TYR A 294 6.55 6.32 4.43
CA TYR A 294 6.67 6.76 3.03
C TYR A 294 5.41 7.50 2.55
N GLY A 295 4.23 7.08 2.99
CA GLY A 295 2.97 7.76 2.69
C GLY A 295 2.95 9.23 3.14
N SER A 296 3.52 9.51 4.32
CA SER A 296 3.65 10.89 4.84
C SER A 296 4.67 11.73 4.08
N ARG A 297 5.63 11.10 3.39
CA ARG A 297 6.73 11.75 2.66
C ARG A 297 6.43 12.01 1.19
N ARG A 298 5.18 11.78 0.75
CA ARG A 298 4.75 11.95 -0.66
C ARG A 298 4.90 13.37 -1.22
N GLY A 299 5.02 14.39 -0.37
CA GLY A 299 5.35 15.75 -0.80
C GLY A 299 6.83 15.98 -1.11
N ASN A 300 7.69 14.97 -0.93
CA ASN A 300 9.14 15.08 -1.10
C ASN A 300 9.67 14.03 -2.08
N ASP A 301 9.97 14.47 -3.31
CA ASP A 301 10.47 13.60 -4.37
C ASP A 301 11.80 12.92 -4.05
N ALA A 302 12.67 13.57 -3.27
CA ALA A 302 13.96 12.99 -2.91
C ALA A 302 13.80 11.72 -2.07
N ILE A 303 12.79 11.69 -1.20
CA ILE A 303 12.48 10.51 -0.36
C ILE A 303 11.72 9.48 -1.17
N MET A 304 10.73 9.90 -1.96
CA MET A 304 9.88 8.99 -2.70
C MET A 304 10.63 8.27 -3.83
N ALA A 305 11.57 8.93 -4.51
CA ALA A 305 12.47 8.28 -5.47
C ALA A 305 13.31 7.19 -4.75
N ARG A 306 13.87 7.51 -3.58
CA ARG A 306 14.61 6.55 -2.74
C ARG A 306 13.76 5.41 -2.20
N GLY A 307 12.47 5.64 -2.02
CA GLY A 307 11.49 4.63 -1.63
C GLY A 307 10.96 3.78 -2.78
N THR A 308 11.27 4.13 -4.03
CA THR A 308 10.78 3.40 -5.20
C THR A 308 11.47 2.04 -5.29
N PHE A 309 10.68 0.97 -5.39
CA PHE A 309 11.12 -0.43 -5.31
C PHE A 309 11.85 -0.78 -4.00
N ALA A 310 11.62 0.00 -2.93
CA ALA A 310 12.25 -0.23 -1.63
C ALA A 310 11.48 -1.21 -0.71
N ASN A 311 10.50 -1.93 -1.25
CA ASN A 311 9.76 -2.93 -0.50
C ASN A 311 10.64 -4.15 -0.21
N ILE A 312 10.75 -4.53 1.06
CA ILE A 312 11.61 -5.65 1.50
C ILE A 312 11.20 -7.01 0.92
N ARG A 313 9.96 -7.14 0.43
CA ARG A 313 9.40 -8.35 -0.19
C ARG A 313 9.47 -8.32 -1.72
N LEU A 314 10.14 -7.33 -2.33
CA LEU A 314 10.33 -7.29 -3.78
C LEU A 314 11.11 -8.52 -4.25
N VAL A 315 10.54 -9.28 -5.19
CA VAL A 315 11.20 -10.44 -5.82
C VAL A 315 11.71 -10.01 -7.20
N ASN A 316 13.02 -9.81 -7.29
CA ASN A 316 13.72 -9.49 -8.53
C ASN A 316 14.42 -10.75 -9.03
N LYS A 317 14.12 -11.20 -10.26
CA LYS A 317 14.66 -12.42 -10.88
C LYS A 317 16.18 -12.37 -11.11
N PHE A 318 16.80 -11.19 -11.01
CA PHE A 318 18.26 -11.08 -10.95
C PHE A 318 18.86 -11.60 -9.64
N LEU A 319 18.05 -11.78 -8.59
CA LEU A 319 18.46 -12.20 -7.26
C LEU A 319 17.78 -13.52 -6.88
N ASN A 320 18.41 -14.28 -5.98
CA ASN A 320 17.89 -15.56 -5.49
C ASN A 320 17.00 -15.40 -4.23
N LYS A 321 16.65 -14.18 -3.85
CA LYS A 321 15.88 -13.88 -2.63
C LYS A 321 15.07 -12.60 -2.77
N ALA A 322 14.00 -12.48 -1.99
CA ALA A 322 13.26 -11.22 -1.86
C ALA A 322 14.17 -10.16 -1.20
N ALA A 323 14.36 -9.04 -1.89
CA ALA A 323 15.14 -7.91 -1.43
C ALA A 323 14.81 -6.64 -2.24
N PRO A 324 14.88 -5.44 -1.63
CA PRO A 324 14.71 -4.16 -2.32
C PRO A 324 15.98 -3.77 -3.10
N ARG A 325 16.56 -4.71 -3.84
CA ARG A 325 17.89 -4.61 -4.47
C ARG A 325 17.87 -5.11 -5.91
N THR A 326 18.92 -4.75 -6.65
CA THR A 326 19.15 -5.22 -8.01
C THR A 326 20.64 -5.33 -8.30
N ILE A 327 20.97 -5.81 -9.49
CA ILE A 327 22.35 -5.92 -9.97
C ILE A 327 22.64 -4.76 -10.93
N TYR A 328 23.70 -4.01 -10.65
CA TYR A 328 24.30 -3.13 -11.65
C TYR A 328 25.10 -3.99 -12.63
N ILE A 329 24.51 -4.25 -13.80
CA ILE A 329 24.97 -5.24 -14.78
C ILE A 329 26.43 -5.02 -15.21
N PRO A 330 26.93 -3.79 -15.47
CA PRO A 330 28.30 -3.59 -15.94
C PRO A 330 29.40 -4.14 -15.01
N THR A 331 29.20 -4.12 -13.69
CA THR A 331 30.16 -4.69 -12.71
C THR A 331 29.61 -5.87 -11.93
N ASN A 332 28.39 -6.32 -12.24
CA ASN A 332 27.68 -7.39 -11.55
C ASN A 332 27.57 -7.19 -10.02
N GLU A 333 27.45 -5.94 -9.57
CA GLU A 333 27.38 -5.57 -8.16
C GLU A 333 25.93 -5.46 -7.67
N GLU A 334 25.62 -6.10 -6.54
CA GLU A 334 24.29 -6.00 -5.90
C GLU A 334 24.19 -4.74 -5.04
N MET A 335 23.20 -3.89 -5.32
CA MET A 335 22.95 -2.64 -4.60
C MET A 335 21.46 -2.31 -4.47
N ASP A 336 21.11 -1.33 -3.64
CA ASP A 336 19.71 -0.87 -3.51
C ASP A 336 19.24 -0.30 -4.86
N VAL A 337 17.96 -0.49 -5.20
CA VAL A 337 17.44 -0.13 -6.54
C VAL A 337 17.69 1.35 -6.87
N PHE A 338 17.48 2.25 -5.91
CA PHE A 338 17.75 3.68 -6.09
C PHE A 338 19.22 3.97 -6.39
N ASP A 339 20.15 3.34 -5.67
CA ASP A 339 21.58 3.55 -5.87
C ASP A 339 22.03 3.04 -7.24
N CYS A 340 21.47 1.91 -7.69
CA CYS A 340 21.71 1.37 -9.03
C CYS A 340 21.21 2.31 -10.13
N ALA A 341 20.00 2.85 -9.97
CA ALA A 341 19.45 3.83 -10.90
C ALA A 341 20.30 5.11 -10.97
N GLU A 342 20.79 5.61 -9.84
CA GLU A 342 21.69 6.76 -9.81
C GLU A 342 23.06 6.47 -10.47
N ARG A 343 23.56 5.23 -10.39
CA ARG A 343 24.78 4.83 -11.11
C ARG A 343 24.55 4.83 -12.62
N TYR A 344 23.50 4.17 -13.11
CA TYR A 344 23.15 4.20 -14.53
C TYR A 344 22.87 5.60 -15.07
N LYS A 345 22.31 6.49 -14.24
CA LYS A 345 22.12 7.91 -14.59
C LYS A 345 23.46 8.62 -14.82
N LYS A 346 24.49 8.35 -14.00
CA LYS A 346 25.85 8.89 -14.21
C LYS A 346 26.48 8.36 -15.51
N ASP A 347 26.16 7.12 -15.87
CA ASP A 347 26.62 6.49 -17.10
C ASP A 347 25.77 6.88 -18.34
N ASN A 348 24.80 7.78 -18.18
CA ASN A 348 23.84 8.17 -19.24
C ASN A 348 23.12 6.99 -19.90
N THR A 349 22.83 5.94 -19.13
CA THR A 349 22.16 4.73 -19.62
C THR A 349 20.66 4.82 -19.42
N SER A 350 19.89 4.60 -20.50
CA SER A 350 18.42 4.49 -20.42
C SER A 350 18.01 3.25 -19.63
N LEU A 351 16.93 3.32 -18.86
CA LEU A 351 16.44 2.20 -18.07
C LEU A 351 15.06 1.75 -18.51
N ILE A 352 14.84 0.43 -18.45
CA ILE A 352 13.52 -0.19 -18.62
C ILE A 352 13.26 -1.19 -17.49
N LEU A 353 12.02 -1.67 -17.42
CA LEU A 353 11.62 -2.80 -16.58
C LEU A 353 11.10 -3.95 -17.44
N ILE A 354 11.33 -5.18 -17.01
CA ILE A 354 10.63 -6.37 -17.52
C ILE A 354 9.78 -6.93 -16.38
N CYS A 355 8.51 -7.21 -16.63
CA CYS A 355 7.54 -7.64 -15.63
C CYS A 355 6.65 -8.78 -16.17
N GLY A 356 6.10 -9.58 -15.26
CA GLY A 356 5.11 -10.60 -15.59
C GLY A 356 3.70 -10.02 -15.73
N LYS A 357 2.70 -10.81 -15.33
CA LYS A 357 1.27 -10.47 -15.37
C LYS A 357 0.87 -9.52 -14.23
N ASP A 358 -0.21 -8.80 -14.43
CA ASP A 358 -0.89 -7.93 -13.46
C ASP A 358 0.03 -6.89 -12.82
N TYR A 359 0.95 -6.34 -13.63
CA TYR A 359 1.91 -5.35 -13.18
C TYR A 359 1.19 -4.07 -12.72
N GLY A 360 1.45 -3.68 -11.47
CA GLY A 360 0.87 -2.48 -10.86
C GLY A 360 -0.47 -2.68 -10.18
N SER A 361 -0.78 -3.89 -9.71
CA SER A 361 -2.03 -4.15 -8.98
C SER A 361 -2.16 -3.38 -7.66
N GLY A 362 -3.40 -3.18 -7.21
CA GLY A 362 -3.70 -2.60 -5.90
C GLY A 362 -3.96 -1.08 -5.90
N SER A 363 -3.11 -0.31 -5.23
CA SER A 363 -3.35 1.12 -4.91
C SER A 363 -3.25 2.03 -6.14
N SER A 364 -4.08 3.06 -6.20
CA SER A 364 -4.05 4.08 -7.27
C SER A 364 -2.90 5.08 -7.18
N ARG A 365 -1.85 4.82 -6.38
CA ARG A 365 -0.81 5.81 -6.07
C ARG A 365 0.03 6.14 -7.32
N ASP A 366 -0.01 7.39 -7.75
CA ASP A 366 0.77 7.86 -8.90
C ASP A 366 2.28 7.89 -8.65
N TRP A 367 2.72 7.86 -7.38
CA TRP A 367 4.12 7.64 -7.00
C TRP A 367 4.68 6.31 -7.50
N ALA A 368 3.83 5.32 -7.81
CA ALA A 368 4.26 4.11 -8.51
C ALA A 368 4.64 4.36 -9.99
N ALA A 369 4.37 5.54 -10.55
CA ALA A 369 4.87 5.97 -11.86
C ALA A 369 5.88 7.12 -11.76
N LYS A 370 5.64 8.10 -10.88
CA LYS A 370 6.59 9.21 -10.61
C LYS A 370 7.93 8.69 -10.08
N GLY A 371 7.90 7.68 -9.22
CA GLY A 371 9.08 7.01 -8.69
C GLY A 371 9.94 6.44 -9.82
N PRO A 372 9.43 5.48 -10.61
CA PRO A 372 10.14 4.95 -11.77
C PRO A 372 10.65 6.02 -12.75
N TYR A 373 9.84 7.05 -13.01
CA TYR A 373 10.25 8.18 -13.84
C TYR A 373 11.50 8.89 -13.29
N LEU A 374 11.55 9.17 -11.98
CA LEU A 374 12.69 9.79 -11.32
C LEU A 374 13.93 8.88 -11.25
N LEU A 375 13.72 7.56 -11.25
CA LEU A 375 14.81 6.58 -11.41
C LEU A 375 15.35 6.52 -12.85
N GLY A 376 14.75 7.23 -13.80
CA GLY A 376 15.20 7.25 -15.19
C GLY A 376 14.60 6.14 -16.07
N ILE A 377 13.57 5.44 -15.58
CA ILE A 377 12.87 4.42 -16.38
C ILE A 377 12.08 5.08 -17.49
N ARG A 378 12.26 4.60 -18.72
CA ARG A 378 11.65 5.13 -19.94
C ARG A 378 10.55 4.24 -20.52
N ALA A 379 10.66 2.93 -20.32
CA ALA A 379 9.64 1.98 -20.74
C ALA A 379 9.51 0.83 -19.74
N VAL A 380 8.36 0.17 -19.77
CA VAL A 380 8.11 -1.09 -19.07
C VAL A 380 7.64 -2.09 -20.12
N ILE A 381 8.16 -3.31 -20.11
CA ILE A 381 7.67 -4.43 -20.92
C ILE A 381 7.05 -5.44 -19.96
N ALA A 382 5.74 -5.65 -20.02
CA ALA A 382 5.02 -6.55 -19.13
C ALA A 382 4.16 -7.56 -19.89
N GLU A 383 3.76 -8.66 -19.26
CA GLU A 383 2.75 -9.57 -19.86
C GLU A 383 1.35 -8.95 -19.80
N SER A 384 1.02 -8.26 -18.71
CA SER A 384 -0.22 -7.49 -18.58
C SER A 384 -0.10 -6.37 -17.54
N TYR A 385 -0.98 -5.38 -17.63
CA TYR A 385 -1.02 -4.23 -16.72
C TYR A 385 -2.37 -4.11 -16.03
N GLU A 386 -2.31 -3.65 -14.79
CA GLU A 386 -3.49 -3.17 -14.09
C GLU A 386 -3.87 -1.76 -14.52
N ARG A 387 -5.18 -1.55 -14.69
CA ARG A 387 -5.74 -0.40 -15.44
C ARG A 387 -5.22 0.95 -14.96
N ILE A 388 -5.28 1.21 -13.65
CA ILE A 388 -4.88 2.49 -13.06
C ILE A 388 -3.38 2.71 -13.19
N HIS A 389 -2.59 1.64 -13.01
CA HIS A 389 -1.14 1.76 -13.08
C HIS A 389 -0.67 2.08 -14.50
N ARG A 390 -1.23 1.41 -15.53
CA ARG A 390 -0.97 1.75 -16.93
C ARG A 390 -1.20 3.24 -17.20
N SER A 391 -2.36 3.76 -16.81
CA SER A 391 -2.69 5.18 -16.99
C SER A 391 -1.71 6.11 -16.26
N ASN A 392 -1.24 5.73 -15.06
CA ASN A 392 -0.24 6.51 -14.34
C ASN A 392 1.13 6.52 -15.06
N LEU A 393 1.56 5.41 -15.67
CA LEU A 393 2.79 5.34 -16.47
C LEU A 393 2.72 6.30 -17.67
N VAL A 394 1.61 6.24 -18.43
CA VAL A 394 1.34 7.16 -19.55
C VAL A 394 1.33 8.61 -19.07
N GLY A 395 0.66 8.89 -17.96
CA GLY A 395 0.61 10.24 -17.38
C GLY A 395 1.97 10.82 -16.99
N MET A 396 2.97 9.96 -16.72
CA MET A 396 4.36 10.35 -16.47
C MET A 396 5.26 10.28 -17.72
N GLY A 397 4.72 9.93 -18.89
CA GLY A 397 5.48 9.78 -20.12
C GLY A 397 6.36 8.53 -20.18
N ILE A 398 6.11 7.52 -19.32
CA ILE A 398 6.75 6.21 -19.42
C ILE A 398 5.96 5.38 -20.43
N VAL A 399 6.66 4.72 -21.35
CA VAL A 399 6.05 3.91 -22.41
C VAL A 399 5.65 2.53 -21.86
N PRO A 400 4.34 2.20 -21.76
CA PRO A 400 3.92 0.86 -21.40
C PRO A 400 3.90 -0.04 -22.65
N LEU A 401 4.67 -1.12 -22.60
CA LEU A 401 4.77 -2.14 -23.65
C LEU A 401 4.27 -3.47 -23.11
N GLN A 402 3.60 -4.23 -23.94
CA GLN A 402 3.07 -5.53 -23.58
C GLN A 402 3.56 -6.61 -24.53
N PHE A 403 4.02 -7.75 -24.00
CA PHE A 403 4.29 -8.92 -24.85
C PHE A 403 3.03 -9.33 -25.63
N LEU A 404 3.22 -9.93 -26.81
CA LEU A 404 2.11 -10.45 -27.60
C LEU A 404 1.45 -11.65 -26.91
N PRO A 405 0.19 -11.99 -27.24
CA PRO A 405 -0.47 -13.15 -26.66
C PRO A 405 0.34 -14.44 -26.84
N GLY A 406 0.66 -15.11 -25.73
CA GLY A 406 1.47 -16.33 -25.73
C GLY A 406 2.98 -16.10 -25.61
N GLU A 407 3.44 -14.86 -25.61
CA GLU A 407 4.84 -14.50 -25.41
C GLU A 407 5.09 -13.91 -24.02
N ASN A 408 6.30 -14.16 -23.50
CA ASN A 408 6.85 -13.51 -22.32
C ASN A 408 8.38 -13.54 -22.36
N ALA A 409 9.02 -13.03 -21.31
CA ALA A 409 10.48 -13.00 -21.23
C ALA A 409 11.10 -14.41 -21.32
N GLU A 410 10.52 -15.41 -20.67
CA GLU A 410 10.99 -16.79 -20.72
C GLU A 410 10.85 -17.43 -22.11
N SER A 411 9.68 -17.32 -22.74
CA SER A 411 9.42 -17.90 -24.06
C SER A 411 10.31 -17.29 -25.14
N LEU A 412 10.64 -16.01 -24.99
CA LEU A 412 11.56 -15.28 -25.85
C LEU A 412 13.03 -15.48 -25.45
N GLY A 413 13.32 -16.19 -24.36
CA GLY A 413 14.68 -16.43 -23.85
C GLY A 413 15.42 -15.14 -23.51
N LEU A 414 14.71 -14.16 -22.93
CA LEU A 414 15.26 -12.90 -22.43
C LEU A 414 15.75 -13.09 -21.00
N THR A 415 17.01 -12.73 -20.77
CA THR A 415 17.63 -12.81 -19.43
C THR A 415 17.51 -11.51 -18.65
N GLY A 416 17.17 -10.42 -19.33
CA GLY A 416 17.22 -9.05 -18.81
C GLY A 416 18.62 -8.46 -18.77
N ARG A 417 19.67 -9.23 -19.09
CA ARG A 417 21.07 -8.75 -19.10
C ARG A 417 21.47 -8.11 -20.43
N GLU A 418 20.62 -8.21 -21.44
CA GLU A 418 20.83 -7.62 -22.76
C GLU A 418 20.77 -6.08 -22.72
N LEU A 419 21.21 -5.45 -23.80
CA LEU A 419 20.86 -4.07 -24.11
C LEU A 419 19.62 -4.04 -25.00
N TYR A 420 18.64 -3.19 -24.66
CA TYR A 420 17.35 -3.12 -25.34
C TYR A 420 17.23 -1.84 -26.16
N ASN A 421 16.78 -1.99 -27.40
CA ASN A 421 16.43 -0.90 -28.31
C ASN A 421 14.94 -1.00 -28.63
N ILE A 422 14.19 0.07 -28.37
CA ILE A 422 12.76 0.16 -28.63
C ILE A 422 12.56 1.25 -29.69
N ASP A 423 12.14 0.83 -30.87
CA ASP A 423 11.88 1.75 -31.98
C ASP A 423 10.50 2.38 -31.83
N LEU A 424 10.48 3.70 -31.65
CA LEU A 424 9.24 4.48 -31.50
C LEU A 424 9.08 5.36 -32.74
N PRO A 425 8.22 4.98 -33.70
CA PRO A 425 8.05 5.75 -34.92
C PRO A 425 7.44 7.13 -34.63
N ALA A 426 7.64 8.08 -35.55
CA ALA A 426 7.12 9.44 -35.39
C ALA A 426 5.57 9.49 -35.41
N ASP A 427 4.94 8.66 -36.23
CA ASP A 427 3.48 8.52 -36.33
C ASP A 427 3.02 7.37 -35.41
N LEU A 428 2.96 7.63 -34.10
CA LEU A 428 2.47 6.65 -33.14
C LEU A 428 0.94 6.51 -33.24
N LYS A 429 0.44 5.27 -33.25
CA LYS A 429 -1.00 4.96 -33.21
C LYS A 429 -1.38 4.16 -31.96
N PRO A 430 -2.60 4.34 -31.42
CA PRO A 430 -3.04 3.58 -30.26
C PRO A 430 -3.03 2.08 -30.55
N GLY A 431 -2.49 1.28 -29.63
CA GLY A 431 -2.47 -0.18 -29.74
C GLY A 431 -1.65 -0.74 -30.91
N GLN A 432 -0.75 0.03 -31.52
CA GLN A 432 0.12 -0.51 -32.58
C GLN A 432 1.17 -1.47 -32.02
N HIS A 433 1.68 -2.36 -32.87
CA HIS A 433 2.84 -3.16 -32.54
C HIS A 433 4.13 -2.39 -32.85
N ILE A 434 5.14 -2.56 -32.01
CA ILE A 434 6.47 -2.01 -32.23
C ILE A 434 7.54 -3.08 -32.04
N GLN A 435 8.66 -2.91 -32.72
CA GLN A 435 9.79 -3.83 -32.63
C GLN A 435 10.71 -3.47 -31.46
N VAL A 436 11.12 -4.49 -30.72
CA VAL A 436 12.19 -4.42 -29.73
C VAL A 436 13.35 -5.29 -30.19
N THR A 437 14.55 -4.74 -30.20
CA THR A 437 15.77 -5.43 -30.60
C THR A 437 16.76 -5.45 -29.44
N VAL A 438 17.38 -6.60 -29.20
CA VAL A 438 18.45 -6.74 -28.21
C VAL A 438 19.83 -6.85 -28.86
N ASP A 439 20.89 -6.55 -28.12
CA ASP A 439 22.29 -6.59 -28.60
C ASP A 439 22.77 -7.94 -29.13
N SER A 440 22.11 -9.04 -28.78
CA SER A 440 22.35 -10.36 -29.40
C SER A 440 21.86 -10.48 -30.85
N GLY A 441 21.18 -9.45 -31.39
CA GLY A 441 20.55 -9.46 -32.71
C GLY A 441 19.13 -10.06 -32.74
N LYS A 442 18.66 -10.59 -31.60
CA LYS A 442 17.26 -11.04 -31.46
C LYS A 442 16.31 -9.84 -31.50
N SER A 443 15.20 -9.99 -32.23
CA SER A 443 14.11 -9.02 -32.31
C SER A 443 12.77 -9.69 -32.02
N PHE A 444 11.87 -8.97 -31.36
CA PHE A 444 10.51 -9.42 -31.08
C PHE A 444 9.54 -8.23 -31.14
N GLU A 445 8.26 -8.51 -31.29
CA GLU A 445 7.22 -7.49 -31.32
C GLU A 445 6.55 -7.34 -29.95
N VAL A 446 6.12 -6.13 -29.64
CA VAL A 446 5.33 -5.82 -28.44
C VAL A 446 4.19 -4.89 -28.81
N LEU A 447 3.08 -5.01 -28.08
CA LEU A 447 1.94 -4.11 -28.17
C LEU A 447 2.24 -2.81 -27.41
N LEU A 448 2.12 -1.67 -28.09
CA LEU A 448 2.22 -0.35 -27.50
C LEU A 448 0.93 0.01 -26.75
N ARG A 449 0.97 0.04 -25.42
CA ARG A 449 -0.20 0.22 -24.56
C ARG A 449 -0.57 1.68 -24.30
N PHE A 450 -0.46 2.51 -25.35
CA PHE A 450 -1.25 3.73 -25.45
C PHE A 450 -2.61 3.34 -26.02
N ASP A 451 -3.65 3.38 -25.18
CA ASP A 451 -4.95 2.81 -25.54
C ASP A 451 -5.86 3.84 -26.25
N THR A 452 -5.46 5.12 -26.27
CA THR A 452 -6.23 6.22 -26.87
C THR A 452 -5.33 7.28 -27.50
N GLU A 453 -5.88 8.13 -28.37
CA GLU A 453 -5.20 9.32 -28.91
C GLU A 453 -4.78 10.33 -27.81
N VAL A 454 -5.53 10.37 -26.71
CA VAL A 454 -5.22 11.22 -25.57
C VAL A 454 -3.97 10.71 -24.83
N ASP A 455 -3.82 9.39 -24.72
CA ASP A 455 -2.60 8.77 -24.15
C ASP A 455 -1.37 9.18 -24.97
N LEU A 456 -1.47 9.15 -26.30
CA LEU A 456 -0.41 9.59 -27.22
C LEU A 456 -0.11 11.08 -27.05
N THR A 457 -1.15 11.91 -26.95
CA THR A 457 -1.00 13.35 -26.69
C THR A 457 -0.23 13.60 -25.40
N TYR A 458 -0.53 12.87 -24.32
CA TYR A 458 0.20 12.99 -23.06
C TYR A 458 1.66 12.56 -23.21
N TYR A 459 1.92 11.46 -23.91
CA TYR A 459 3.29 11.00 -24.17
C TYR A 459 4.11 12.03 -24.97
N GLN A 460 3.55 12.58 -26.05
CA GLN A 460 4.19 13.62 -26.86
C GLN A 460 4.53 14.89 -26.05
N HIS A 461 3.69 15.22 -25.07
CA HIS A 461 3.94 16.33 -24.16
C HIS A 461 4.95 16.00 -23.05
N GLY A 462 5.39 14.74 -22.91
CA GLY A 462 6.25 14.27 -21.83
C GLY A 462 5.51 14.01 -20.52
N GLY A 463 4.18 13.91 -20.56
CA GLY A 463 3.30 13.66 -19.42
C GLY A 463 2.03 14.54 -19.41
N ILE A 464 1.02 14.11 -18.65
CA ILE A 464 -0.27 14.79 -18.54
C ILE A 464 -0.15 16.19 -17.92
N LEU A 465 0.69 16.35 -16.90
CA LEU A 465 0.89 17.66 -16.25
C LEU A 465 1.60 18.64 -17.19
N ASN A 466 2.55 18.15 -17.99
CA ASN A 466 3.26 18.95 -18.99
C ASN A 466 2.29 19.39 -20.10
N TYR A 467 1.36 18.52 -20.51
CA TYR A 467 0.24 18.91 -21.37
C TYR A 467 -0.59 20.04 -20.76
N MET A 468 -1.01 19.90 -19.50
CA MET A 468 -1.84 20.90 -18.84
C MET A 468 -1.13 22.25 -18.68
N VAL A 469 0.15 22.26 -18.31
CA VAL A 469 0.93 23.51 -18.20
C VAL A 469 1.02 24.22 -19.55
N ARG A 470 1.32 23.51 -20.65
CA ARG A 470 1.34 24.13 -22.00
C ARG A 470 -0.03 24.63 -22.43
N LYS A 471 -1.10 23.90 -22.08
CA LYS A 471 -2.48 24.28 -22.41
C LYS A 471 -2.90 25.56 -21.69
N VAL A 472 -2.65 25.63 -20.37
CA VAL A 472 -2.98 26.80 -19.55
C VAL A 472 -2.11 28.01 -19.91
N ALA A 473 -0.83 27.82 -20.24
CA ALA A 473 0.04 28.93 -20.66
C ALA A 473 -0.27 29.49 -22.06
N LYS A 474 -1.10 28.80 -22.86
CA LYS A 474 -1.60 29.27 -24.16
C LYS A 474 -2.99 29.92 -24.07
N ALA A 475 -3.73 29.65 -22.99
CA ALA A 475 -5.01 30.29 -22.69
C ALA A 475 -4.76 31.64 -22.03
#